data_AF-A0A383RZ20-F1
#
_entry.id   AF-A0A383RZ20-F1
#
_cell.length_a   1.000
_cell.length_b   1.000
_cell.length_c   1.000
_cell.angle_alpha   90.00
_cell.angle_beta   90.00
_cell.angle_gamma   90.00
#
_symmetry.space_group_name_H-M   'P 1'
#
loop_
_entity.id
_entity.type
_entity.pdbx_description
1 polymer ?
#
loop_
_entity_poly.entity_id
_entity_poly.type
_entity_poly.pdbx_seq_one_letter_code
_entity_poly.pdbx_strand_id
1 'polypeptide(L)'
;MKTTRLRRHAGKLALVAAALLGTQAIAAEQGPSLLQTKCMGCHLPEGNDSYSRISHQRKTPEGWLMSIGRMQVMHGLQISDDDRRTLVKYLADKQGLAPSETDGVRYAMERRLNTVEHFDDRLSRMCGRCHSGARVALQRRPAQEWEHLVNFHLGQWPSLEYQAQARDRDWLDIALKQMVPDLAKRFPLDNPAWSAWEQAKPNAEALSGQWSFAGHMLAKGDVRGVMSVTAAESDTFRVEVKGIYADGTPFNGSGSAILYNGYEWRGNVKVGEVNLRQVFAALDGEMKGRMYEAEHDERGLDFTAVKEGKARLLAVQPGFIKAGSESEISLVGSGLSGKPALGEGIEIIEVLESSPSLVRVKVRAARDAAPGTREVALGSDRGLTLAVYDKVDEVKVVPAFSIARIGENGGSTPKVQGRFEAEAWGKDASGQPLRIGYLPATWKVEPFNERAIEDEDVKFAGSMQADGVFMPAGAGPNPERKMMTNNAGNLKVIAQLKDGGQQGEGHLIVTVQRWNNPPLP
;
A
#
# COMPACT_ATOMS: atom_id res chain seq x y z
N MET A 1 28.91 84.53 24.51
CA MET A 1 27.97 84.07 25.57
C MET A 1 27.99 82.56 25.60
N LYS A 2 28.73 81.98 26.56
CA LYS A 2 28.21 81.18 27.71
C LYS A 2 27.45 79.92 27.25
N THR A 3 28.07 78.74 27.10
CA THR A 3 28.62 77.76 28.09
C THR A 3 27.67 76.62 28.45
N THR A 4 28.14 75.37 28.22
CA THR A 4 28.02 74.16 29.07
C THR A 4 26.64 73.47 29.20
N ARG A 5 26.50 72.14 29.26
CA ARG A 5 27.29 71.19 30.06
C ARG A 5 27.07 69.72 29.63
N LEU A 6 28.17 68.96 29.68
CA LEU A 6 28.27 67.50 29.59
C LEU A 6 28.21 66.87 31.01
N ARG A 7 27.93 65.55 31.05
CA ARG A 7 28.23 64.53 32.08
C ARG A 7 27.28 64.36 33.28
N ARG A 8 26.78 63.12 33.45
CA ARG A 8 27.43 62.13 34.35
C ARG A 8 26.98 60.69 34.07
N HIS A 9 27.97 59.81 34.06
CA HIS A 9 27.87 58.35 34.06
C HIS A 9 27.53 57.79 35.44
N ALA A 10 27.07 56.53 35.39
CA ALA A 10 27.34 55.42 36.32
C ALA A 10 26.47 55.27 37.58
N GLY A 11 25.78 54.11 37.64
CA GLY A 11 25.44 53.47 38.90
C GLY A 11 24.35 52.38 38.81
N LYS A 12 24.79 51.11 38.81
CA LYS A 12 24.07 49.88 39.25
C LYS A 12 23.07 49.31 38.22
N LEU A 13 23.32 48.19 37.53
CA LEU A 13 23.59 46.81 38.01
C LEU A 13 22.58 46.37 39.08
N ALA A 14 21.38 45.96 38.64
CA ALA A 14 20.54 44.91 39.23
C ALA A 14 19.18 44.88 38.51
N LEU A 15 19.03 43.98 37.52
CA LEU A 15 17.79 43.25 37.15
C LEU A 15 18.01 42.51 35.81
N VAL A 16 18.95 41.56 35.84
CA VAL A 16 18.79 40.32 35.06
C VAL A 16 17.94 39.43 35.94
N ALA A 17 16.67 39.25 35.59
CA ALA A 17 15.78 38.13 35.91
C ALA A 17 14.32 38.61 35.85
N ALA A 18 13.64 38.39 34.71
CA ALA A 18 12.18 38.17 34.58
C ALA A 18 11.63 38.43 33.16
N ALA A 19 12.34 38.00 32.10
CA ALA A 19 11.74 37.90 30.76
C ALA A 19 12.09 36.57 30.06
N LEU A 20 12.45 35.56 30.84
CA LEU A 20 12.56 34.15 30.44
C LEU A 20 11.53 33.35 31.25
N LEU A 21 10.25 33.63 31.03
CA LEU A 21 9.16 32.81 31.57
C LEU A 21 8.06 32.72 30.51
N GLY A 22 7.94 31.53 29.92
CA GLY A 22 6.65 31.08 29.38
C GLY A 22 6.49 30.95 27.87
N THR A 23 7.45 30.38 27.13
CA THR A 23 7.01 29.42 26.10
C THR A 23 6.61 28.16 26.85
N GLN A 24 5.38 28.14 27.37
CA GLN A 24 4.76 26.87 27.72
C GLN A 24 4.70 26.08 26.43
N ALA A 25 5.49 25.01 26.33
CA ALA A 25 5.14 23.91 25.46
C ALA A 25 3.73 23.51 25.88
N ILE A 26 2.72 23.86 25.08
CA ILE A 26 1.36 23.36 25.29
C ILE A 26 1.51 21.85 25.14
N ALA A 27 1.42 21.12 26.25
CA ALA A 27 1.39 19.67 26.21
C ALA A 27 0.26 19.28 25.25
N ALA A 28 0.55 18.42 24.28
CA ALA A 28 -0.47 17.95 23.35
C ALA A 28 -1.69 17.45 24.14
N GLU A 29 -2.88 17.96 23.82
CA GLU A 29 -4.09 17.51 24.49
C GLU A 29 -4.25 15.99 24.29
N GLN A 30 -4.54 15.29 25.37
CA GLN A 30 -4.69 13.83 25.34
C GLN A 30 -5.97 13.45 24.58
N GLY A 31 -5.96 12.28 23.91
CA GLY A 31 -7.08 11.80 23.08
C GLY A 31 -8.48 11.91 23.73
N PRO A 32 -8.67 11.52 25.02
CA PRO A 32 -9.96 11.70 25.70
C PRO A 32 -10.41 13.15 25.83
N SER A 33 -9.48 14.06 26.14
CA SER A 33 -9.76 15.50 26.25
C SER A 33 -10.18 16.05 24.88
N LEU A 34 -9.47 15.68 23.81
CA LEU A 34 -9.84 16.10 22.45
C LEU A 34 -11.21 15.56 22.01
N LEU A 35 -11.58 14.33 22.41
CA LEU A 35 -12.93 13.82 22.13
C LEU A 35 -13.99 14.69 22.82
N GLN A 36 -13.76 15.08 24.05
CA GLN A 36 -14.66 15.97 24.77
C GLN A 36 -14.73 17.35 24.12
N THR A 37 -13.59 17.99 23.87
CA THR A 37 -13.56 19.38 23.39
C THR A 37 -14.00 19.52 21.95
N LYS A 38 -13.78 18.51 21.10
CA LYS A 38 -14.08 18.57 19.66
C LYS A 38 -15.36 17.86 19.25
N CYS A 39 -15.82 16.85 19.99
CA CYS A 39 -16.95 16.01 19.56
C CYS A 39 -18.21 16.16 20.43
N MET A 40 -18.06 16.58 21.69
CA MET A 40 -19.20 16.80 22.59
C MET A 40 -20.11 17.93 22.09
N GLY A 41 -21.41 17.79 22.32
CA GLY A 41 -22.44 18.72 21.84
C GLY A 41 -23.18 18.19 20.60
N CYS A 42 -22.46 17.49 19.71
CA CYS A 42 -23.08 16.67 18.66
C CYS A 42 -23.13 15.20 19.05
N HIS A 43 -22.07 14.69 19.70
CA HIS A 43 -22.04 13.36 20.27
C HIS A 43 -22.33 13.42 21.77
N LEU A 44 -23.39 12.73 22.19
CA LEU A 44 -23.79 12.65 23.60
C LEU A 44 -22.77 11.82 24.39
N PRO A 45 -22.32 12.28 25.58
CA PRO A 45 -21.45 11.52 26.45
C PRO A 45 -22.23 10.37 27.11
N GLU A 46 -21.59 9.20 27.20
CA GLU A 46 -22.17 7.97 27.77
C GLU A 46 -21.40 7.50 29.02
N GLY A 47 -20.40 8.27 29.47
CA GLY A 47 -19.54 7.98 30.61
C GLY A 47 -18.20 7.33 30.22
N ASN A 48 -17.20 7.41 31.10
CA ASN A 48 -15.86 6.79 30.91
C ASN A 48 -15.22 7.09 29.53
N ASP A 49 -15.19 8.37 29.13
CA ASP A 49 -14.70 8.83 27.83
C ASP A 49 -15.38 8.17 26.61
N SER A 50 -16.62 7.71 26.78
CA SER A 50 -17.43 7.12 25.73
C SER A 50 -18.49 8.10 25.23
N TYR A 51 -18.76 8.04 23.93
CA TYR A 51 -19.67 8.94 23.24
C TYR A 51 -20.53 8.17 22.24
N SER A 52 -21.79 8.60 22.11
CA SER A 52 -22.72 8.07 21.12
C SER A 52 -22.10 8.03 19.72
N ARG A 53 -22.37 6.93 18.99
CA ARG A 53 -21.77 6.59 17.69
C ARG A 53 -20.28 6.27 17.73
N ILE A 54 -19.46 7.15 18.31
CA ILE A 54 -17.99 7.06 18.31
C ILE A 54 -17.57 5.76 18.98
N SER A 55 -18.06 5.48 20.18
CA SER A 55 -17.63 4.34 21.00
C SER A 55 -18.23 2.99 20.58
N HIS A 56 -19.08 2.99 19.55
CA HIS A 56 -19.83 1.80 19.09
C HIS A 56 -19.35 1.30 17.72
N GLN A 57 -18.15 1.70 17.29
CA GLN A 57 -17.58 1.30 16.00
C GLN A 57 -16.09 1.01 16.16
N ARG A 58 -15.57 0.02 15.42
CA ARG A 58 -14.13 -0.19 15.23
C ARG A 58 -13.74 -0.12 13.76
N LYS A 59 -12.57 0.46 13.47
CA LYS A 59 -12.08 0.74 12.11
C LYS A 59 -10.55 0.70 12.05
N THR A 60 -10.01 0.68 10.83
CA THR A 60 -8.59 0.93 10.56
C THR A 60 -8.20 2.39 10.84
N PRO A 61 -6.90 2.73 10.94
CA PRO A 61 -6.45 4.12 11.09
C PRO A 61 -7.02 5.03 10.00
N GLU A 62 -6.97 4.60 8.74
CA GLU A 62 -7.54 5.32 7.61
C GLU A 62 -9.07 5.47 7.71
N GLY A 63 -9.78 4.48 8.24
CA GLY A 63 -11.23 4.53 8.46
C GLY A 63 -11.63 5.56 9.52
N TRP A 64 -10.82 5.74 10.56
CA TRP A 64 -11.00 6.80 11.56
C TRP A 64 -10.71 8.18 10.97
N LEU A 65 -9.61 8.32 10.22
CA LEU A 65 -9.29 9.56 9.49
C LEU A 65 -10.42 9.96 8.54
N MET A 66 -10.99 9.02 7.79
CA MET A 66 -12.13 9.28 6.91
C MET A 66 -13.38 9.73 7.68
N SER A 67 -13.62 9.18 8.86
CA SER A 67 -14.79 9.56 9.67
C SER A 67 -14.65 10.97 10.21
N ILE A 68 -13.48 11.34 10.75
CA ILE A 68 -13.19 12.69 11.22
C ILE A 68 -13.18 13.69 10.05
N GLY A 69 -12.55 13.33 8.92
CA GLY A 69 -12.56 14.15 7.71
C GLY A 69 -13.98 14.42 7.19
N ARG A 70 -14.88 13.44 7.29
CA ARG A 70 -16.30 13.64 6.97
C ARG A 70 -16.96 14.65 7.93
N MET A 71 -16.62 14.66 9.21
CA MET A 71 -17.18 15.66 10.14
C MET A 71 -16.74 17.08 9.77
N GLN A 72 -15.51 17.25 9.29
CA GLN A 72 -15.04 18.55 8.80
C GLN A 72 -15.81 18.99 7.55
N VAL A 73 -15.94 18.09 6.57
CA VAL A 73 -16.53 18.42 5.26
C VAL A 73 -18.06 18.56 5.32
N MET A 74 -18.76 17.65 6.02
CA MET A 74 -20.22 17.59 6.01
C MET A 74 -20.86 18.33 7.19
N HIS A 75 -20.17 18.47 8.32
CA HIS A 75 -20.74 19.02 9.56
C HIS A 75 -19.91 20.18 10.14
N GLY A 76 -18.90 20.68 9.42
CA GLY A 76 -18.18 21.89 9.77
C GLY A 76 -17.26 21.79 11.00
N LEU A 77 -16.89 20.57 11.43
CA LEU A 77 -15.96 20.38 12.54
C LEU A 77 -14.66 21.17 12.33
N GLN A 78 -14.32 22.02 13.30
CA GLN A 78 -13.06 22.77 13.31
C GLN A 78 -12.02 22.02 14.13
N ILE A 79 -11.02 21.47 13.45
CA ILE A 79 -9.94 20.69 14.06
C ILE A 79 -8.67 20.88 13.24
N SER A 80 -7.54 21.06 13.92
CA SER A 80 -6.23 21.15 13.28
C SER A 80 -5.77 19.78 12.78
N ASP A 81 -4.78 19.76 11.91
CA ASP A 81 -4.19 18.49 11.46
C ASP A 81 -3.49 17.72 12.59
N ASP A 82 -2.90 18.43 13.55
CA ASP A 82 -2.27 17.84 14.73
C ASP A 82 -3.30 17.18 15.66
N ASP A 83 -4.34 17.92 16.07
CA ASP A 83 -5.43 17.38 16.89
C ASP A 83 -6.11 16.19 16.20
N ARG A 84 -6.29 16.28 14.88
CA ARG A 84 -6.86 15.20 14.07
C ARG A 84 -5.95 13.97 14.08
N ARG A 85 -4.64 14.12 13.94
CA ARG A 85 -3.68 13.00 14.07
C ARG A 85 -3.75 12.36 15.45
N THR A 86 -3.83 13.17 16.51
CA THR A 86 -3.96 12.69 17.89
C THR A 86 -5.24 11.88 18.09
N LEU A 87 -6.39 12.38 17.61
CA LEU A 87 -7.66 11.65 17.68
C LEU A 87 -7.66 10.37 16.84
N VAL A 88 -7.08 10.39 15.64
CA VAL A 88 -6.93 9.18 14.81
C VAL A 88 -6.10 8.14 15.54
N LYS A 89 -4.95 8.53 16.12
CA LYS A 89 -4.10 7.62 16.89
C LYS A 89 -4.85 7.03 18.08
N TYR A 90 -5.53 7.86 18.86
CA TYR A 90 -6.31 7.41 20.02
C TYR A 90 -7.41 6.41 19.63
N LEU A 91 -8.22 6.75 18.62
CA LEU A 91 -9.34 5.91 18.18
C LEU A 91 -8.88 4.62 17.48
N ALA A 92 -7.81 4.69 16.69
CA ALA A 92 -7.27 3.49 16.03
C ALA A 92 -6.70 2.49 17.04
N ASP A 93 -6.14 2.97 18.15
CA ASP A 93 -5.61 2.10 19.20
C ASP A 93 -6.68 1.52 20.11
N LYS A 94 -7.65 2.35 20.51
CA LYS A 94 -8.75 1.97 21.42
C LYS A 94 -9.82 1.14 20.69
N GLN A 95 -10.07 1.44 19.42
CA GLN A 95 -11.16 0.90 18.63
C GLN A 95 -10.68 0.50 17.23
N GLY A 96 -9.58 -0.25 17.21
CA GLY A 96 -8.95 -0.80 16.01
C GLY A 96 -9.53 -2.14 15.57
N LEU A 97 -8.90 -2.75 14.58
CA LEU A 97 -9.20 -4.11 14.13
C LEU A 97 -8.06 -5.06 14.50
N ALA A 98 -8.37 -6.26 14.95
CA ALA A 98 -7.37 -7.31 15.12
C ALA A 98 -6.73 -7.66 13.75
N PRO A 99 -5.51 -8.19 13.70
CA PRO A 99 -4.86 -8.57 12.44
C PRO A 99 -5.74 -9.42 11.52
N SER A 100 -6.33 -10.49 12.05
CA SER A 100 -7.19 -11.42 11.32
C SER A 100 -8.51 -10.81 10.83
N GLU A 101 -8.91 -9.66 11.40
CA GLU A 101 -10.08 -8.92 10.91
C GLU A 101 -9.80 -8.12 9.63
N THR A 102 -8.53 -7.98 9.26
CA THR A 102 -8.09 -7.31 8.02
C THR A 102 -7.69 -8.27 6.90
N ASP A 103 -7.69 -9.59 7.18
CA ASP A 103 -7.27 -10.61 6.23
C ASP A 103 -8.09 -10.56 4.94
N GLY A 104 -7.40 -10.69 3.81
CA GLY A 104 -8.00 -10.65 2.48
C GLY A 104 -8.41 -9.26 1.99
N VAL A 105 -8.45 -8.22 2.83
CA VAL A 105 -8.91 -6.85 2.45
C VAL A 105 -7.88 -5.74 2.68
N ARG A 106 -6.63 -6.09 3.04
CA ARG A 106 -5.53 -5.13 3.24
C ARG A 106 -5.17 -4.32 1.99
N TYR A 107 -5.47 -4.84 0.80
CA TYR A 107 -5.24 -4.17 -0.49
C TYR A 107 -5.83 -2.74 -0.55
N ALA A 108 -6.92 -2.49 0.19
CA ALA A 108 -7.54 -1.17 0.29
C ALA A 108 -6.65 -0.15 1.01
N MET A 109 -6.02 -0.53 2.13
CA MET A 109 -5.06 0.30 2.87
C MET A 109 -3.74 0.44 2.09
N GLU A 110 -3.30 -0.64 1.44
CA GLU A 110 -2.09 -0.69 0.62
C GLU A 110 -2.21 0.02 -0.73
N ARG A 111 -3.40 0.57 -1.02
CA ARG A 111 -3.69 1.34 -2.24
C ARG A 111 -3.49 0.56 -3.54
N ARG A 112 -3.94 -0.70 -3.56
CA ARG A 112 -3.97 -1.54 -4.77
C ARG A 112 -5.29 -1.36 -5.51
N LEU A 113 -5.45 -0.23 -6.19
CA LEU A 113 -6.73 0.17 -6.77
C LEU A 113 -7.15 -0.64 -8.02
N ASN A 114 -6.24 -1.43 -8.58
CA ASN A 114 -6.53 -2.39 -9.66
C ASN A 114 -6.99 -3.75 -9.13
N THR A 115 -7.14 -3.95 -7.82
CA THR A 115 -7.71 -5.19 -7.26
C THR A 115 -9.14 -5.38 -7.76
N VAL A 116 -9.40 -6.53 -8.38
CA VAL A 116 -10.77 -6.99 -8.67
C VAL A 116 -11.31 -7.67 -7.43
N GLU A 117 -12.35 -7.07 -6.83
CA GLU A 117 -12.92 -7.57 -5.59
C GLU A 117 -13.79 -8.82 -5.82
N HIS A 118 -13.71 -9.78 -4.90
CA HIS A 118 -14.51 -11.00 -4.90
C HIS A 118 -15.32 -11.11 -3.62
N PHE A 119 -16.38 -10.33 -3.52
CA PHE A 119 -17.41 -10.48 -2.50
C PHE A 119 -18.65 -11.15 -3.09
N ASP A 120 -19.58 -11.61 -2.25
CA ASP A 120 -20.86 -12.11 -2.75
C ASP A 120 -21.65 -11.01 -3.47
N ASP A 121 -22.52 -11.44 -4.37
CA ASP A 121 -23.35 -10.56 -5.20
C ASP A 121 -24.13 -9.52 -4.40
N ARG A 122 -24.60 -9.88 -3.20
CA ARG A 122 -25.45 -9.01 -2.41
C ARG A 122 -24.65 -7.84 -1.85
N LEU A 123 -23.50 -8.13 -1.21
CA LEU A 123 -22.60 -7.09 -0.71
C LEU A 123 -22.07 -6.23 -1.87
N SER A 124 -21.69 -6.86 -2.99
CA SER A 124 -21.17 -6.16 -4.17
C SER A 124 -22.19 -5.17 -4.75
N ARG A 125 -23.45 -5.59 -4.94
CA ARG A 125 -24.50 -4.74 -5.53
C ARG A 125 -25.02 -3.68 -4.56
N MET A 126 -25.18 -4.03 -3.28
CA MET A 126 -25.77 -3.11 -2.29
C MET A 126 -24.76 -2.12 -1.71
N CYS A 127 -23.48 -2.49 -1.64
CA CYS A 127 -22.46 -1.71 -0.92
C CYS A 127 -21.16 -1.45 -1.72
N GLY A 128 -20.81 -2.31 -2.68
CA GLY A 128 -19.54 -2.26 -3.42
C GLY A 128 -19.57 -1.49 -4.76
N ARG A 129 -20.73 -0.98 -5.18
CA ARG A 129 -20.88 -0.33 -6.51
C ARG A 129 -20.43 1.13 -6.59
N CYS A 130 -20.20 1.79 -5.45
CA CYS A 130 -19.78 3.20 -5.38
C CYS A 130 -18.34 3.35 -4.91
N HIS A 131 -17.96 2.58 -3.90
CA HIS A 131 -16.63 2.46 -3.33
C HIS A 131 -16.35 0.99 -3.06
N SER A 132 -15.11 0.64 -2.71
CA SER A 132 -14.72 -0.75 -2.47
C SER A 132 -15.61 -1.45 -1.42
N GLY A 133 -15.90 -2.73 -1.63
CA GLY A 133 -16.48 -3.61 -0.61
C GLY A 133 -15.52 -3.79 0.58
N ALA A 134 -14.20 -3.73 0.34
CA ALA A 134 -13.20 -3.71 1.40
C ALA A 134 -13.39 -2.58 2.42
N ARG A 135 -13.84 -1.39 2.00
CA ARG A 135 -14.15 -0.28 2.92
C ARG A 135 -15.23 -0.65 3.94
N VAL A 136 -16.15 -1.54 3.59
CA VAL A 136 -17.18 -2.08 4.49
C VAL A 136 -16.56 -3.15 5.39
N ALA A 137 -15.84 -4.12 4.79
CA ALA A 137 -15.21 -5.22 5.49
C ALA A 137 -14.13 -4.80 6.49
N LEU A 138 -13.54 -3.61 6.33
CA LEU A 138 -12.57 -2.99 7.25
C LEU A 138 -13.22 -2.19 8.39
N GLN A 139 -14.42 -2.59 8.81
CA GLN A 139 -15.13 -1.99 9.95
C GLN A 139 -15.88 -3.06 10.75
N ARG A 140 -16.13 -2.78 12.02
CA ARG A 140 -16.88 -3.66 12.93
C ARG A 140 -17.87 -2.83 13.72
N ARG A 141 -19.13 -3.23 13.73
CA ARG A 141 -20.24 -2.44 14.31
C ARG A 141 -21.38 -3.34 14.79
N PRO A 142 -22.18 -2.93 15.79
CA PRO A 142 -23.45 -3.58 16.08
C PRO A 142 -24.49 -3.25 14.98
N ALA A 143 -25.60 -3.99 14.97
CA ALA A 143 -26.66 -3.81 13.97
C ALA A 143 -27.18 -2.35 13.92
N GLN A 144 -27.38 -1.71 15.08
CA GLN A 144 -27.86 -0.32 15.14
C GLN A 144 -26.92 0.66 14.42
N GLU A 145 -25.61 0.45 14.50
CA GLU A 145 -24.62 1.31 13.85
C GLU A 145 -24.48 1.02 12.35
N TRP A 146 -24.84 -0.19 11.90
CA TRP A 146 -25.04 -0.50 10.48
C TRP A 146 -26.33 0.12 9.95
N GLU A 147 -27.42 0.11 10.72
CA GLU A 147 -28.68 0.76 10.38
C GLU A 147 -28.52 2.27 10.22
N HIS A 148 -27.86 2.93 11.19
CA HIS A 148 -27.54 4.34 11.07
C HIS A 148 -26.65 4.63 9.86
N LEU A 149 -25.77 3.71 9.47
CA LEU A 149 -24.96 3.86 8.27
C LEU A 149 -25.83 3.82 7.00
N VAL A 150 -26.79 2.89 6.91
CA VAL A 150 -27.71 2.81 5.77
C VAL A 150 -28.53 4.10 5.64
N ASN A 151 -29.12 4.57 6.74
CA ASN A 151 -29.89 5.81 6.76
C ASN A 151 -29.02 7.02 6.39
N PHE A 152 -27.78 7.08 6.88
CA PHE A 152 -26.83 8.11 6.48
C PHE A 152 -26.58 8.10 4.97
N HIS A 153 -26.39 6.94 4.33
CA HIS A 153 -26.14 6.88 2.90
C HIS A 153 -27.31 7.42 2.08
N LEU A 154 -28.54 6.98 2.38
CA LEU A 154 -29.71 7.44 1.64
C LEU A 154 -30.05 8.90 1.97
N GLY A 155 -29.90 9.33 3.21
CA GLY A 155 -30.12 10.73 3.62
C GLY A 155 -29.10 11.71 3.02
N GLN A 156 -27.82 11.32 2.97
CA GLN A 156 -26.76 12.15 2.42
C GLN A 156 -26.74 12.15 0.89
N TRP A 157 -27.10 11.02 0.27
CA TRP A 157 -27.19 10.87 -1.18
C TRP A 157 -28.58 10.35 -1.57
N PRO A 158 -29.62 11.21 -1.61
CA PRO A 158 -30.99 10.78 -1.91
C PRO A 158 -31.14 10.10 -3.28
N SER A 159 -30.28 10.42 -4.24
CA SER A 159 -30.29 9.76 -5.55
C SER A 159 -29.79 8.31 -5.52
N LEU A 160 -29.28 7.82 -4.37
CA LEU A 160 -28.71 6.48 -4.23
C LEU A 160 -29.68 5.40 -4.69
N GLU A 161 -30.93 5.46 -4.24
CA GLU A 161 -31.95 4.46 -4.56
C GLU A 161 -32.43 4.51 -6.02
N TYR A 162 -32.11 5.58 -6.75
CA TYR A 162 -32.46 5.75 -8.17
C TYR A 162 -31.35 5.32 -9.14
N GLN A 163 -30.19 4.93 -8.63
CA GLN A 163 -29.06 4.49 -9.45
C GLN A 163 -29.23 3.05 -9.92
N ALA A 164 -28.39 2.62 -10.88
CA ALA A 164 -28.33 1.23 -11.29
C ALA A 164 -28.06 0.30 -10.08
N GLN A 165 -28.68 -0.88 -10.08
CA GLN A 165 -28.64 -1.88 -8.98
C GLN A 165 -29.35 -1.43 -7.68
N ALA A 166 -30.02 -0.28 -7.69
CA ALA A 166 -30.90 0.16 -6.61
C ALA A 166 -32.34 0.42 -7.10
N ARG A 167 -32.52 1.11 -8.23
CA ARG A 167 -33.84 1.40 -8.80
C ARG A 167 -34.62 0.18 -9.30
N ASP A 168 -33.97 -0.98 -9.32
CA ASP A 168 -34.52 -2.26 -9.74
C ASP A 168 -35.17 -3.04 -8.58
N ARG A 169 -35.22 -2.46 -7.36
CA ARG A 169 -35.71 -3.10 -6.15
C ARG A 169 -36.16 -2.08 -5.10
N ASP A 170 -36.82 -2.54 -4.04
CA ASP A 170 -37.06 -1.75 -2.83
C ASP A 170 -35.76 -1.65 -2.02
N TRP A 171 -34.90 -0.71 -2.41
CA TRP A 171 -33.53 -0.66 -1.92
C TRP A 171 -33.44 -0.47 -0.41
N LEU A 172 -34.24 0.45 0.16
CA LEU A 172 -34.20 0.75 1.59
C LEU A 172 -34.72 -0.43 2.43
N ASP A 173 -35.83 -1.05 2.03
CA ASP A 173 -36.38 -2.20 2.76
C ASP A 173 -35.40 -3.37 2.78
N ILE A 174 -34.78 -3.69 1.64
CA ILE A 174 -33.75 -4.72 1.54
C ILE A 174 -32.50 -4.33 2.36
N ALA A 175 -32.07 -3.08 2.30
CA ALA A 175 -30.91 -2.62 3.06
C ALA A 175 -31.13 -2.78 4.58
N LEU A 176 -32.30 -2.38 5.10
CA LEU A 176 -32.60 -2.46 6.52
C LEU A 176 -32.91 -3.89 6.99
N LYS A 177 -33.76 -4.62 6.27
CA LYS A 177 -34.22 -5.95 6.73
C LYS A 177 -33.27 -7.09 6.39
N GLN A 178 -32.41 -6.93 5.38
CA GLN A 178 -31.53 -8.00 4.92
C GLN A 178 -30.05 -7.63 5.06
N MET A 179 -29.63 -6.43 4.63
CA MET A 179 -28.21 -6.07 4.68
C MET A 179 -27.74 -5.75 6.10
N VAL A 180 -28.49 -5.00 6.90
CA VAL A 180 -28.09 -4.69 8.29
C VAL A 180 -27.86 -5.95 9.12
N PRO A 181 -28.77 -6.96 9.13
CA PRO A 181 -28.51 -8.21 9.84
C PRO A 181 -27.31 -8.99 9.31
N ASP A 182 -27.11 -9.05 7.98
CA ASP A 182 -25.95 -9.72 7.38
C ASP A 182 -24.63 -9.04 7.77
N LEU A 183 -24.57 -7.70 7.70
CA LEU A 183 -23.40 -6.91 8.07
C LEU A 183 -23.09 -7.04 9.57
N ALA A 184 -24.11 -7.02 10.43
CA ALA A 184 -23.93 -7.21 11.87
C ALA A 184 -23.40 -8.62 12.20
N LYS A 185 -23.81 -9.63 11.44
CA LYS A 185 -23.33 -11.01 11.60
C LYS A 185 -21.89 -11.18 11.11
N ARG A 186 -21.54 -10.61 9.95
CA ARG A 186 -20.22 -10.78 9.32
C ARG A 186 -19.15 -9.90 9.95
N PHE A 187 -19.56 -8.71 10.40
CA PHE A 187 -18.66 -7.68 10.90
C PHE A 187 -19.14 -7.13 12.26
N PRO A 188 -19.33 -8.00 13.28
CA PRO A 188 -19.84 -7.60 14.59
C PRO A 188 -18.83 -6.74 15.35
N LEU A 189 -19.32 -5.81 16.18
CA LEU A 189 -18.47 -5.05 17.10
C LEU A 189 -17.73 -5.98 18.06
N ASP A 190 -18.49 -6.85 18.72
CA ASP A 190 -18.01 -7.89 19.62
C ASP A 190 -17.47 -9.06 18.80
N ASN A 191 -16.16 -9.21 18.78
CA ASN A 191 -15.47 -10.27 18.06
C ASN A 191 -14.38 -10.88 18.95
N PRO A 192 -14.38 -12.20 19.20
CA PRO A 192 -13.35 -12.87 20.00
C PRO A 192 -11.92 -12.56 19.55
N ALA A 193 -11.70 -12.37 18.24
CA ALA A 193 -10.39 -11.99 17.70
C ALA A 193 -9.91 -10.63 18.24
N TRP A 194 -10.82 -9.67 18.43
CA TRP A 194 -10.51 -8.36 19.00
C TRP A 194 -10.18 -8.48 20.49
N SER A 195 -11.01 -9.16 21.27
CA SER A 195 -10.76 -9.35 22.71
C SER A 195 -9.44 -10.07 22.98
N ALA A 196 -9.08 -11.06 22.16
CA ALA A 196 -7.78 -11.72 22.24
C ALA A 196 -6.63 -10.78 21.86
N TRP A 197 -6.82 -9.96 20.81
CA TRP A 197 -5.80 -9.00 20.38
C TRP A 197 -5.53 -7.91 21.42
N GLU A 198 -6.56 -7.39 22.10
CA GLU A 198 -6.38 -6.38 23.16
C GLU A 198 -5.46 -6.86 24.28
N GLN A 199 -5.50 -8.16 24.60
CA GLN A 199 -4.67 -8.78 25.62
C GLN A 199 -3.26 -9.11 25.14
N ALA A 200 -3.10 -9.43 23.84
CA ALA A 200 -1.85 -9.89 23.25
C ALA A 200 -1.06 -8.80 22.50
N LYS A 201 -1.60 -7.57 22.41
CA LYS A 201 -1.01 -6.46 21.65
C LYS A 201 0.44 -6.21 22.09
N PRO A 202 1.42 -6.25 21.17
CA PRO A 202 2.82 -6.06 21.53
C PRO A 202 3.14 -4.59 21.82
N ASN A 203 4.15 -4.36 22.64
CA ASN A 203 4.71 -3.03 22.86
C ASN A 203 5.46 -2.56 21.59
N ALA A 204 5.25 -1.30 21.21
CA ALA A 204 5.89 -0.67 20.05
C ALA A 204 7.43 -0.73 20.11
N GLU A 205 8.04 -0.63 21.29
CA GLU A 205 9.51 -0.69 21.46
C GLU A 205 10.11 -1.98 20.88
N ALA A 206 9.35 -3.08 20.86
CA ALA A 206 9.77 -4.37 20.30
C ALA A 206 10.09 -4.32 18.80
N LEU A 207 9.65 -3.28 18.07
CA LEU A 207 9.95 -3.10 16.65
C LEU A 207 11.33 -2.48 16.38
N SER A 208 11.98 -1.88 17.37
CA SER A 208 13.29 -1.24 17.19
C SER A 208 14.38 -2.27 16.84
N GLY A 209 15.24 -1.94 15.88
CA GLY A 209 16.34 -2.79 15.41
C GLY A 209 16.47 -2.80 13.89
N GLN A 210 17.29 -3.71 13.39
CA GLN A 210 17.50 -3.90 11.96
C GLN A 210 16.48 -4.87 11.36
N TRP A 211 16.00 -4.53 10.16
CA TRP A 211 15.04 -5.30 9.39
C TRP A 211 15.60 -5.55 8.00
N SER A 212 15.98 -6.79 7.70
CA SER A 212 16.32 -7.16 6.33
C SER A 212 15.05 -7.23 5.49
N PHE A 213 15.04 -6.62 4.31
CA PHE A 213 13.87 -6.56 3.45
C PHE A 213 14.14 -7.01 2.03
N ALA A 214 13.11 -7.55 1.41
CA ALA A 214 13.01 -7.83 -0.01
C ALA A 214 11.67 -7.30 -0.55
N GLY A 215 11.67 -6.92 -1.82
CA GLY A 215 10.47 -6.42 -2.48
C GLY A 215 10.58 -6.45 -3.99
N HIS A 216 9.51 -6.02 -4.66
CA HIS A 216 9.43 -5.96 -6.11
C HIS A 216 8.50 -4.81 -6.55
N MET A 217 8.98 -3.96 -7.46
CA MET A 217 8.20 -2.90 -8.09
C MET A 217 7.86 -3.29 -9.53
N LEU A 218 6.57 -3.29 -9.91
CA LEU A 218 6.16 -3.58 -11.28
C LEU A 218 6.82 -2.63 -12.29
N ALA A 219 7.31 -3.19 -13.40
CA ALA A 219 8.02 -2.49 -14.46
C ALA A 219 9.34 -1.83 -14.00
N LYS A 220 9.93 -2.32 -12.90
CA LYS A 220 11.22 -1.84 -12.37
C LYS A 220 12.07 -2.98 -11.79
N GLY A 221 11.46 -3.98 -11.17
CA GLY A 221 12.11 -5.20 -10.71
C GLY A 221 12.33 -5.27 -9.20
N ASP A 222 13.15 -6.25 -8.81
CA ASP A 222 13.42 -6.59 -7.42
C ASP A 222 14.21 -5.51 -6.69
N VAL A 223 13.91 -5.33 -5.40
CA VAL A 223 14.65 -4.48 -4.46
C VAL A 223 14.99 -5.27 -3.21
N ARG A 224 16.15 -4.98 -2.61
CA ARG A 224 16.56 -5.54 -1.32
C ARG A 224 17.39 -4.57 -0.52
N GLY A 225 17.47 -4.80 0.78
CA GLY A 225 18.32 -4.01 1.66
C GLY A 225 18.04 -4.25 3.15
N VAL A 226 18.43 -3.27 3.96
CA VAL A 226 18.18 -3.24 5.40
C VAL A 226 17.47 -1.93 5.76
N MET A 227 16.43 -2.04 6.58
CA MET A 227 15.73 -0.93 7.19
C MET A 227 16.08 -0.86 8.69
N SER A 228 16.64 0.25 9.14
CA SER A 228 16.89 0.52 10.56
C SER A 228 15.69 1.25 11.16
N VAL A 229 15.15 0.69 12.24
CA VAL A 229 14.03 1.26 13.00
C VAL A 229 14.52 1.65 14.39
N THR A 230 14.39 2.93 14.73
CA THR A 230 14.80 3.46 16.04
C THR A 230 13.61 4.13 16.71
N ALA A 231 13.27 3.70 17.93
CA ALA A 231 12.21 4.32 18.73
C ALA A 231 12.40 5.84 18.84
N ALA A 232 11.28 6.55 18.76
CA ALA A 232 11.15 7.96 19.07
C ALA A 232 10.09 8.11 20.18
N GLU A 233 9.44 9.27 20.31
CA GLU A 233 8.45 9.49 21.36
C GLU A 233 7.20 8.61 21.15
N SER A 234 6.77 7.91 22.21
CA SER A 234 5.60 7.02 22.19
C SER A 234 5.71 5.95 21.08
N ASP A 235 4.64 5.69 20.32
CA ASP A 235 4.61 4.69 19.25
C ASP A 235 5.13 5.20 17.90
N THR A 236 6.08 6.13 17.93
CA THR A 236 6.70 6.71 16.73
C THR A 236 8.15 6.25 16.57
N PHE A 237 8.63 6.27 15.33
CA PHE A 237 9.96 5.76 14.99
C PHE A 237 10.66 6.67 13.99
N ARG A 238 11.98 6.74 14.08
CA ARG A 238 12.85 7.13 12.95
C ARG A 238 13.13 5.89 12.10
N VAL A 239 13.12 6.08 10.79
CA VAL A 239 13.32 5.02 9.81
C VAL A 239 14.45 5.41 8.87
N GLU A 240 15.43 4.53 8.71
CA GLU A 240 16.45 4.63 7.67
C GLU A 240 16.37 3.40 6.78
N VAL A 241 16.42 3.58 5.47
CA VAL A 241 16.41 2.50 4.48
C VAL A 241 17.73 2.57 3.71
N LYS A 242 18.42 1.44 3.62
CA LYS A 242 19.61 1.27 2.78
C LYS A 242 19.43 0.05 1.90
N GLY A 243 19.42 0.25 0.59
CA GLY A 243 19.11 -0.83 -0.35
C GLY A 243 19.44 -0.49 -1.79
N ILE A 244 19.12 -1.42 -2.68
CA ILE A 244 19.42 -1.33 -4.10
C ILE A 244 18.45 -2.20 -4.90
N TYR A 245 18.08 -1.74 -6.10
CA TYR A 245 17.33 -2.52 -7.08
C TYR A 245 18.22 -3.54 -7.79
N ALA A 246 17.61 -4.54 -8.45
CA ALA A 246 18.31 -5.53 -9.26
C ALA A 246 19.15 -4.90 -10.38
N ASP A 247 18.71 -3.78 -10.95
CA ASP A 247 19.43 -3.03 -11.98
C ASP A 247 20.55 -2.13 -11.45
N GLY A 248 20.81 -2.14 -10.14
CA GLY A 248 21.83 -1.33 -9.49
C GLY A 248 21.37 0.06 -9.05
N THR A 249 20.13 0.48 -9.32
CA THR A 249 19.61 1.77 -8.85
C THR A 249 19.56 1.80 -7.31
N PRO A 250 20.12 2.83 -6.65
CA PRO A 250 20.06 2.93 -5.18
C PRO A 250 18.64 3.07 -4.64
N PHE A 251 18.39 2.48 -3.47
CA PHE A 251 17.14 2.60 -2.72
C PHE A 251 17.45 3.00 -1.27
N ASN A 252 18.00 4.21 -1.12
CA ASN A 252 18.42 4.76 0.16
C ASN A 252 17.53 5.93 0.56
N GLY A 253 17.11 5.99 1.82
CA GLY A 253 16.24 7.05 2.30
C GLY A 253 16.11 7.12 3.81
N SER A 254 15.46 8.17 4.28
CA SER A 254 15.15 8.35 5.70
C SER A 254 13.77 8.96 5.90
N GLY A 255 13.21 8.79 7.09
CA GLY A 255 11.92 9.34 7.44
C GLY A 255 11.43 8.87 8.80
N SER A 256 10.11 8.75 8.94
CA SER A 256 9.48 8.38 10.20
C SER A 256 8.30 7.44 10.00
N ALA A 257 7.91 6.78 11.07
CA ALA A 257 6.73 5.93 11.09
C ALA A 257 5.98 6.03 12.42
N ILE A 258 4.72 5.61 12.38
CA ILE A 258 3.84 5.47 13.52
C ILE A 258 3.27 4.05 13.51
N LEU A 259 3.25 3.41 14.67
CA LEU A 259 2.55 2.15 14.88
C LEU A 259 1.15 2.42 15.46
N TYR A 260 0.12 1.96 14.78
CA TYR A 260 -1.25 1.96 15.28
C TYR A 260 -1.64 0.56 15.75
N ASN A 261 -2.38 0.49 16.84
CA ASN A 261 -2.99 -0.73 17.36
C ASN A 261 -2.00 -1.91 17.54
N GLY A 262 -0.72 -1.63 17.76
CA GLY A 262 0.36 -2.62 17.97
C GLY A 262 0.84 -3.36 16.73
N TYR A 263 0.27 -3.15 15.53
CA TYR A 263 0.73 -3.83 14.31
C TYR A 263 0.56 -3.04 13.00
N GLU A 264 -0.33 -2.04 12.95
CA GLU A 264 -0.57 -1.26 11.73
C GLU A 264 0.52 -0.18 11.58
N TRP A 265 1.57 -0.52 10.85
CA TRP A 265 2.68 0.37 10.58
C TRP A 265 2.34 1.34 9.45
N ARG A 266 2.51 2.64 9.71
CA ARG A 266 2.38 3.70 8.72
C ARG A 266 3.64 4.56 8.71
N GLY A 267 4.40 4.45 7.63
CA GLY A 267 5.66 5.17 7.44
C GLY A 267 5.61 6.18 6.31
N ASN A 268 6.53 7.12 6.36
CA ASN A 268 6.88 8.01 5.27
C ASN A 268 8.39 8.11 5.18
N VAL A 269 8.96 7.67 4.07
CA VAL A 269 10.41 7.65 3.84
C VAL A 269 10.68 8.40 2.55
N LYS A 270 11.55 9.41 2.62
CA LYS A 270 12.05 10.09 1.42
C LYS A 270 13.20 9.25 0.84
N VAL A 271 12.97 8.63 -0.31
CA VAL A 271 13.96 7.82 -1.04
C VAL A 271 14.34 8.57 -2.32
N GLY A 272 15.60 9.03 -2.40
CA GLY A 272 15.97 10.05 -3.38
C GLY A 272 15.13 11.31 -3.19
N GLU A 273 14.44 11.76 -4.23
CA GLU A 273 13.53 12.92 -4.16
C GLU A 273 12.05 12.55 -3.91
N VAL A 274 11.74 11.25 -3.83
CA VAL A 274 10.36 10.77 -3.78
C VAL A 274 9.96 10.38 -2.37
N ASN A 275 8.80 10.87 -1.92
CA ASN A 275 8.22 10.45 -0.65
C ASN A 275 7.40 9.17 -0.84
N LEU A 276 7.86 8.08 -0.22
CA LEU A 276 7.17 6.80 -0.23
C LEU A 276 6.39 6.61 1.07
N ARG A 277 5.11 6.25 0.96
CA ARG A 277 4.28 5.78 2.08
C ARG A 277 4.50 4.30 2.29
N GLN A 278 4.66 3.91 3.54
CA GLN A 278 4.73 2.51 3.96
C GLN A 278 3.41 2.15 4.63
N VAL A 279 2.78 1.07 4.18
CA VAL A 279 1.57 0.51 4.78
C VAL A 279 1.83 -0.97 5.03
N PHE A 280 2.25 -1.30 6.25
CA PHE A 280 2.64 -2.67 6.63
C PHE A 280 1.80 -3.18 7.82
N ALA A 281 1.66 -4.49 7.90
CA ALA A 281 1.36 -5.20 9.14
C ALA A 281 2.68 -5.70 9.74
N ALA A 282 2.97 -5.32 10.99
CA ALA A 282 4.15 -5.73 11.75
C ALA A 282 3.74 -6.77 12.81
N LEU A 283 4.03 -8.05 12.57
CA LEU A 283 3.63 -9.18 13.42
C LEU A 283 4.77 -10.18 13.54
N ASP A 284 5.01 -10.69 14.75
CA ASP A 284 5.97 -11.78 15.03
C ASP A 284 7.42 -11.58 14.54
N GLY A 285 7.85 -10.32 14.41
CA GLY A 285 9.17 -9.97 13.87
C GLY A 285 9.22 -9.98 12.34
N GLU A 286 8.07 -9.86 11.68
CA GLU A 286 7.92 -9.75 10.24
C GLU A 286 7.07 -8.52 9.89
N MET A 287 7.43 -7.79 8.83
CA MET A 287 6.64 -6.72 8.25
C MET A 287 6.21 -7.11 6.84
N LYS A 288 4.91 -7.09 6.56
CA LYS A 288 4.34 -7.36 5.23
C LYS A 288 3.44 -6.21 4.79
N GLY A 289 3.55 -5.81 3.54
CA GLY A 289 2.59 -4.90 2.93
C GLY A 289 3.14 -4.23 1.68
N ARG A 290 2.92 -2.93 1.56
CA ARG A 290 3.27 -2.17 0.35
C ARG A 290 3.90 -0.83 0.66
N MET A 291 4.86 -0.44 -0.18
CA MET A 291 5.47 0.88 -0.17
C MET A 291 5.21 1.58 -1.51
N TYR A 292 4.66 2.79 -1.52
CA TYR A 292 4.23 3.48 -2.76
C TYR A 292 4.43 4.99 -2.71
N GLU A 293 4.56 5.65 -3.86
CA GLU A 293 4.70 7.11 -3.93
C GLU A 293 3.48 7.81 -3.33
N ALA A 294 3.70 8.77 -2.44
CA ALA A 294 2.62 9.46 -1.74
C ALA A 294 1.61 10.14 -2.69
N GLU A 295 2.06 10.56 -3.87
CA GLU A 295 1.26 11.24 -4.89
C GLU A 295 0.72 10.29 -5.97
N HIS A 296 1.30 9.10 -6.12
CA HIS A 296 1.01 8.14 -7.19
C HIS A 296 0.97 6.72 -6.64
N ASP A 297 -0.21 6.31 -6.17
CA ASP A 297 -0.33 5.01 -5.49
C ASP A 297 -0.16 3.80 -6.41
N GLU A 298 -0.25 3.96 -7.73
CA GLU A 298 0.09 2.92 -8.71
C GLU A 298 1.60 2.65 -8.79
N ARG A 299 2.44 3.60 -8.36
CA ARG A 299 3.90 3.51 -8.35
C ARG A 299 4.36 3.01 -6.99
N GLY A 300 4.41 1.70 -6.84
CA GLY A 300 4.80 1.09 -5.57
C GLY A 300 5.28 -0.33 -5.71
N LEU A 301 5.85 -0.82 -4.62
CA LEU A 301 6.51 -2.10 -4.49
C LEU A 301 5.90 -2.92 -3.36
N ASP A 302 5.79 -4.22 -3.60
CA ASP A 302 5.52 -5.20 -2.55
C ASP A 302 6.71 -5.25 -1.60
N PHE A 303 6.44 -5.35 -0.31
CA PHE A 303 7.46 -5.28 0.73
C PHE A 303 7.27 -6.39 1.75
N THR A 304 8.34 -7.16 1.97
CA THR A 304 8.47 -8.09 3.09
C THR A 304 9.78 -7.85 3.82
N ALA A 305 9.76 -7.85 5.14
CA ALA A 305 10.95 -7.70 5.94
C ALA A 305 10.92 -8.58 7.18
N VAL A 306 12.08 -9.04 7.63
CA VAL A 306 12.25 -9.79 8.87
C VAL A 306 13.25 -9.09 9.78
N LYS A 307 12.91 -9.05 11.06
CA LYS A 307 13.77 -8.47 12.09
C LYS A 307 15.00 -9.34 12.31
N GLU A 308 16.12 -8.70 12.59
CA GLU A 308 17.31 -9.38 13.07
C GLU A 308 17.05 -10.21 14.34
N GLY A 309 17.90 -11.21 14.59
CA GLY A 309 17.81 -12.11 15.74
C GLY A 309 17.02 -13.40 15.47
N LYS A 310 16.32 -13.51 14.33
CA LYS A 310 15.79 -14.78 13.81
C LYS A 310 16.45 -15.07 12.46
N ALA A 311 17.07 -16.26 12.34
CA ALA A 311 17.57 -16.75 11.06
C ALA A 311 16.38 -17.06 10.15
N ARG A 312 16.34 -16.44 8.97
CA ARG A 312 15.26 -16.63 8.00
C ARG A 312 15.70 -16.17 6.62
N LEU A 313 15.47 -17.03 5.63
CA LEU A 313 15.57 -16.68 4.22
C LEU A 313 14.27 -15.99 3.77
N LEU A 314 14.38 -14.83 3.13
CA LEU A 314 13.26 -13.98 2.69
C LEU A 314 12.95 -14.10 1.20
N ALA A 315 13.99 -14.08 0.36
CA ALA A 315 13.82 -14.07 -1.09
C ALA A 315 15.03 -14.64 -1.83
N VAL A 316 14.77 -15.10 -3.05
CA VAL A 316 15.76 -15.48 -4.07
C VAL A 316 15.55 -14.56 -5.27
N GLN A 317 16.57 -13.78 -5.64
CA GLN A 317 16.47 -12.72 -6.65
C GLN A 317 17.60 -12.87 -7.69
N PRO A 318 17.31 -13.20 -8.95
CA PRO A 318 15.99 -13.59 -9.48
C PRO A 318 15.54 -14.95 -8.93
N GLY A 319 14.22 -15.18 -8.94
CA GLY A 319 13.60 -16.45 -8.52
C GLY A 319 13.66 -17.57 -9.58
N PHE A 320 14.47 -17.41 -10.63
CA PHE A 320 14.60 -18.37 -11.73
C PHE A 320 16.01 -18.42 -12.32
N ILE A 321 16.32 -19.50 -13.04
CA ILE A 321 17.53 -19.65 -13.87
C ILE A 321 17.24 -20.52 -15.10
N LYS A 322 17.79 -20.14 -16.26
CA LYS A 322 17.66 -20.92 -17.50
C LYS A 322 18.68 -22.06 -17.54
N ALA A 323 18.28 -23.26 -17.91
CA ALA A 323 19.17 -24.39 -18.12
C ALA A 323 20.27 -24.03 -19.14
N GLY A 324 21.53 -24.37 -18.82
CA GLY A 324 22.68 -24.07 -19.66
C GLY A 324 23.19 -22.63 -19.61
N SER A 325 22.68 -21.79 -18.70
CA SER A 325 23.10 -20.40 -18.53
C SER A 325 23.87 -20.15 -17.23
N GLU A 326 24.62 -19.04 -17.19
CA GLU A 326 25.14 -18.45 -15.96
C GLU A 326 24.28 -17.25 -15.54
N SER A 327 24.13 -17.06 -14.23
CA SER A 327 23.43 -15.90 -13.66
C SER A 327 24.03 -15.52 -12.30
N GLU A 328 23.85 -14.27 -11.89
CA GLU A 328 23.97 -13.89 -10.48
C GLU A 328 22.63 -14.13 -9.78
N ILE A 329 22.68 -14.69 -8.57
CA ILE A 329 21.53 -14.87 -7.69
C ILE A 329 21.86 -14.28 -6.31
N SER A 330 20.91 -13.50 -5.78
CA SER A 330 20.94 -12.92 -4.45
C SER A 330 19.97 -13.66 -3.54
N LEU A 331 20.48 -14.15 -2.42
CA LEU A 331 19.72 -14.70 -1.31
C LEU A 331 19.58 -13.62 -0.24
N VAL A 332 18.37 -13.17 0.01
CA VAL A 332 18.06 -12.10 0.97
C VAL A 332 17.44 -12.70 2.21
N GLY A 333 17.77 -12.20 3.40
CA GLY A 333 17.20 -12.71 4.64
C GLY A 333 17.84 -12.09 5.89
N SER A 334 17.67 -12.72 7.04
CA SER A 334 18.28 -12.31 8.33
C SER A 334 19.02 -13.49 8.94
N GLY A 335 20.13 -13.24 9.64
CA GLY A 335 20.92 -14.28 10.28
C GLY A 335 21.54 -15.30 9.33
N LEU A 336 21.71 -14.93 8.05
CA LEU A 336 22.20 -15.81 7.00
C LEU A 336 23.61 -16.31 7.30
N SER A 337 23.77 -17.63 7.34
CA SER A 337 25.07 -18.27 7.60
C SER A 337 25.13 -19.68 6.97
N GLY A 338 26.35 -20.13 6.70
CA GLY A 338 26.60 -21.43 6.07
C GLY A 338 26.69 -21.38 4.54
N LYS A 339 26.82 -22.56 3.92
CA LYS A 339 27.01 -22.69 2.47
C LYS A 339 25.64 -22.68 1.77
N PRO A 340 25.45 -21.87 0.72
CA PRO A 340 24.23 -21.93 -0.09
C PRO A 340 24.16 -23.24 -0.88
N ALA A 341 22.96 -23.79 -0.98
CA ALA A 341 22.62 -24.91 -1.85
C ALA A 341 21.35 -24.56 -2.63
N LEU A 342 21.43 -24.62 -3.95
CA LEU A 342 20.38 -24.16 -4.87
C LEU A 342 19.63 -25.31 -5.55
N GLY A 343 19.91 -26.56 -5.14
CA GLY A 343 19.31 -27.77 -5.69
C GLY A 343 20.10 -28.40 -6.84
N GLU A 344 19.62 -29.56 -7.28
CA GLU A 344 20.26 -30.38 -8.31
C GLU A 344 20.35 -29.67 -9.67
N GLY A 345 21.49 -29.81 -10.35
CA GLY A 345 21.74 -29.22 -11.65
C GLY A 345 22.19 -27.76 -11.61
N ILE A 346 22.38 -27.16 -10.43
CA ILE A 346 22.90 -25.80 -10.27
C ILE A 346 24.24 -25.84 -9.53
N GLU A 347 25.27 -25.34 -10.20
CA GLU A 347 26.61 -25.17 -9.68
C GLU A 347 26.78 -23.73 -9.17
N ILE A 348 27.31 -23.57 -7.95
CA ILE A 348 27.80 -22.27 -7.48
C ILE A 348 29.24 -22.11 -7.94
N ILE A 349 29.47 -21.21 -8.89
CA ILE A 349 30.80 -20.92 -9.43
C ILE A 349 31.60 -20.09 -8.43
N GLU A 350 30.95 -19.08 -7.86
CA GLU A 350 31.61 -18.08 -7.02
C GLU A 350 30.63 -17.48 -6.00
N VAL A 351 31.11 -17.22 -4.78
CA VAL A 351 30.39 -16.42 -3.80
C VAL A 351 30.91 -14.98 -3.87
N LEU A 352 30.12 -14.09 -4.44
CA LEU A 352 30.48 -12.70 -4.69
C LEU A 352 30.39 -11.84 -3.42
N GLU A 353 29.42 -12.14 -2.57
CA GLU A 353 29.18 -11.43 -1.32
C GLU A 353 28.52 -12.38 -0.30
N SER A 354 28.89 -12.28 0.97
CA SER A 354 28.26 -13.05 2.03
C SER A 354 28.23 -12.25 3.33
N SER A 355 27.02 -11.90 3.75
CA SER A 355 26.71 -11.21 5.00
C SER A 355 25.51 -11.86 5.68
N PRO A 356 25.24 -11.56 6.97
CA PRO A 356 24.04 -12.04 7.65
C PRO A 356 22.71 -11.60 7.03
N SER A 357 22.71 -10.66 6.09
CA SER A 357 21.50 -10.14 5.44
C SER A 357 21.38 -10.45 3.94
N LEU A 358 22.51 -10.81 3.31
CA LEU A 358 22.62 -10.97 1.88
C LEU A 358 23.75 -11.95 1.54
N VAL A 359 23.45 -12.94 0.70
CA VAL A 359 24.46 -13.79 0.04
C VAL A 359 24.27 -13.67 -1.46
N ARG A 360 25.29 -13.18 -2.18
CA ARG A 360 25.28 -13.10 -3.65
C ARG A 360 26.22 -14.15 -4.23
N VAL A 361 25.70 -14.93 -5.17
CA VAL A 361 26.44 -16.01 -5.81
C VAL A 361 26.34 -15.92 -7.31
N LYS A 362 27.45 -16.20 -7.99
CA LYS A 362 27.45 -16.50 -9.42
C LYS A 362 27.24 -17.99 -9.59
N VAL A 363 26.26 -18.37 -10.42
CA VAL A 363 25.82 -19.75 -10.56
C VAL A 363 25.74 -20.15 -12.03
N ARG A 364 25.79 -21.47 -12.28
CA ARG A 364 25.58 -22.07 -13.59
C ARG A 364 24.56 -23.20 -13.48
N ALA A 365 23.50 -23.14 -14.27
CA ALA A 365 22.64 -24.29 -14.47
C ALA A 365 23.25 -25.20 -15.55
N ALA A 366 23.31 -26.50 -15.29
CA ALA A 366 23.73 -27.48 -16.29
C ALA A 366 22.79 -27.42 -17.52
N ARG A 367 23.30 -27.77 -18.70
CA ARG A 367 22.50 -27.76 -19.95
C ARG A 367 21.37 -28.78 -19.92
N ASP A 368 21.57 -29.87 -19.20
CA ASP A 368 20.64 -30.97 -18.96
C ASP A 368 19.93 -30.87 -17.59
N ALA A 369 20.04 -29.71 -16.91
CA ALA A 369 19.31 -29.48 -15.67
C ALA A 369 17.79 -29.56 -15.94
N ALA A 370 17.13 -30.56 -15.36
CA ALA A 370 15.71 -30.80 -15.59
C ALA A 370 14.85 -29.59 -15.16
N PRO A 371 13.88 -29.13 -15.96
CA PRO A 371 13.03 -28.02 -15.58
C PRO A 371 12.19 -28.36 -14.34
N GLY A 372 12.01 -27.39 -13.45
CA GLY A 372 11.25 -27.56 -12.22
C GLY A 372 11.75 -26.69 -11.07
N THR A 373 11.02 -26.74 -9.98
CA THR A 373 11.32 -25.97 -8.76
C THR A 373 12.44 -26.64 -7.95
N ARG A 374 13.41 -25.86 -7.50
CA ARG A 374 14.45 -26.29 -6.55
C ARG A 374 14.22 -25.64 -5.20
N GLU A 375 14.29 -26.43 -4.13
CA GLU A 375 14.35 -25.86 -2.79
C GLU A 375 15.70 -25.18 -2.57
N VAL A 376 15.66 -23.92 -2.16
CA VAL A 376 16.84 -23.14 -1.82
C VAL A 376 17.12 -23.26 -0.34
N ALA A 377 18.39 -23.48 -0.04
CA ALA A 377 18.89 -23.80 1.27
C ALA A 377 20.09 -22.91 1.61
N LEU A 378 20.12 -22.38 2.84
CA LEU A 378 21.31 -21.77 3.41
C LEU A 378 21.50 -22.27 4.85
N GLY A 379 22.49 -23.12 5.08
CA GLY A 379 22.65 -23.77 6.39
C GLY A 379 21.44 -24.65 6.73
N SER A 380 20.71 -24.34 7.80
CA SER A 380 19.43 -24.97 8.17
C SER A 380 18.19 -24.28 7.59
N ASP A 381 18.32 -23.08 7.05
CA ASP A 381 17.19 -22.30 6.52
C ASP A 381 16.72 -22.86 5.17
N ARG A 382 15.41 -23.03 5.03
CA ARG A 382 14.72 -23.71 3.91
C ARG A 382 13.40 -22.99 3.59
N GLY A 383 12.71 -23.42 2.53
CA GLY A 383 11.33 -23.01 2.23
C GLY A 383 11.16 -21.96 1.12
N LEU A 384 12.24 -21.47 0.53
CA LEU A 384 12.18 -20.70 -0.71
C LEU A 384 12.57 -21.56 -1.90
N THR A 385 12.19 -21.10 -3.07
CA THR A 385 12.37 -21.88 -4.29
C THR A 385 12.99 -21.09 -5.42
N LEU A 386 13.67 -21.82 -6.31
CA LEU A 386 14.30 -21.32 -7.52
C LEU A 386 13.78 -22.14 -8.71
N ALA A 387 13.16 -21.50 -9.70
CA ALA A 387 12.66 -22.18 -10.89
C ALA A 387 13.78 -22.39 -11.91
N VAL A 388 14.10 -23.65 -12.22
CA VAL A 388 14.94 -24.00 -13.38
C VAL A 388 14.03 -24.22 -14.58
N TYR A 389 14.31 -23.58 -15.71
CA TYR A 389 13.52 -23.74 -16.92
C TYR A 389 14.41 -23.88 -18.17
N ASP A 390 13.92 -24.57 -19.18
CA ASP A 390 14.58 -24.73 -20.49
C ASP A 390 13.96 -23.78 -21.53
N LYS A 391 12.64 -23.70 -21.58
CA LYS A 391 11.85 -22.86 -22.48
C LYS A 391 10.63 -22.25 -21.78
N VAL A 392 10.05 -21.26 -22.44
CA VAL A 392 8.76 -20.66 -22.06
C VAL A 392 7.66 -21.23 -22.96
N ASP A 393 6.57 -21.66 -22.36
CA ASP A 393 5.40 -22.19 -23.08
C ASP A 393 4.25 -21.16 -23.15
N GLU A 394 4.08 -20.34 -22.12
CA GLU A 394 2.99 -19.36 -21.99
C GLU A 394 3.50 -18.05 -21.33
N VAL A 395 2.90 -16.93 -21.70
CA VAL A 395 3.19 -15.61 -21.12
C VAL A 395 1.87 -14.96 -20.68
N LYS A 396 1.83 -14.46 -19.45
CA LYS A 396 0.69 -13.71 -18.91
C LYS A 396 1.13 -12.28 -18.61
N VAL A 397 0.38 -11.30 -19.08
CA VAL A 397 0.59 -9.90 -18.67
C VAL A 397 0.02 -9.71 -17.27
N VAL A 398 0.83 -9.16 -16.36
CA VAL A 398 0.44 -8.84 -15.00
C VAL A 398 0.49 -7.32 -14.80
N PRO A 399 -0.60 -6.67 -14.35
CA PRO A 399 -1.93 -7.24 -14.14
C PRO A 399 -2.64 -7.57 -15.46
N ALA A 400 -3.47 -8.61 -15.46
CA ALA A 400 -4.25 -9.02 -16.64
C ALA A 400 -5.30 -7.97 -17.05
N PHE A 401 -5.83 -7.23 -16.08
CA PHE A 401 -6.72 -6.08 -16.27
C PHE A 401 -6.28 -4.92 -15.38
N SER A 402 -6.25 -3.71 -15.90
CA SER A 402 -5.97 -2.51 -15.11
C SER A 402 -6.59 -1.24 -15.68
N ILE A 403 -6.64 -0.21 -14.83
CA ILE A 403 -7.09 1.13 -15.18
C ILE A 403 -5.92 2.10 -15.12
N ALA A 404 -5.68 2.82 -16.22
CA ALA A 404 -4.90 4.06 -16.22
C ALA A 404 -5.86 5.26 -16.25
N ARG A 405 -5.40 6.43 -15.82
CA ARG A 405 -6.21 7.66 -15.82
C ARG A 405 -5.45 8.83 -16.39
N ILE A 406 -6.10 9.55 -17.28
CA ILE A 406 -5.64 10.87 -17.73
C ILE A 406 -5.51 11.80 -16.52
N GLY A 407 -4.68 12.83 -16.64
CA GLY A 407 -4.46 13.79 -15.56
C GLY A 407 -3.60 14.96 -16.03
N GLU A 408 -3.19 15.80 -15.08
CA GLU A 408 -2.36 16.98 -15.34
C GLU A 408 -3.04 17.93 -16.35
N ASN A 409 -2.28 18.49 -17.30
CA ASN A 409 -2.77 19.41 -18.33
C ASN A 409 -3.51 20.64 -17.75
N GLY A 410 -2.97 21.20 -16.66
CA GLY A 410 -3.60 22.31 -15.91
C GLY A 410 -4.68 21.88 -14.91
N GLY A 411 -5.05 20.60 -14.87
CA GLY A 411 -5.98 20.04 -13.89
C GLY A 411 -5.35 19.74 -12.53
N SER A 412 -6.20 19.52 -11.52
CA SER A 412 -5.80 19.31 -10.12
C SER A 412 -5.46 17.87 -9.75
N THR A 413 -5.51 16.93 -10.69
CA THR A 413 -5.29 15.49 -10.43
C THR A 413 -4.12 14.99 -11.28
N PRO A 414 -3.18 14.21 -10.70
CA PRO A 414 -2.09 13.63 -11.47
C PRO A 414 -2.57 12.56 -12.45
N LYS A 415 -1.72 12.19 -13.41
CA LYS A 415 -1.89 10.97 -14.21
C LYS A 415 -1.74 9.72 -13.34
N VAL A 416 -2.47 8.67 -13.72
CA VAL A 416 -2.32 7.32 -13.14
C VAL A 416 -1.83 6.37 -14.22
N GLN A 417 -0.62 5.84 -14.04
CA GLN A 417 0.04 4.97 -15.02
C GLN A 417 -0.55 3.56 -15.07
N GLY A 418 -0.43 2.91 -16.23
CA GLY A 418 -0.47 1.44 -16.31
C GLY A 418 0.95 0.90 -16.12
N ARG A 419 1.14 -0.15 -15.34
CA ARG A 419 2.45 -0.77 -15.10
C ARG A 419 2.32 -2.27 -15.25
N PHE A 420 3.18 -2.87 -16.07
CA PHE A 420 3.02 -4.26 -16.50
C PHE A 420 4.32 -5.05 -16.36
N GLU A 421 4.18 -6.34 -16.09
CA GLU A 421 5.25 -7.35 -16.09
C GLU A 421 4.80 -8.56 -16.91
N ALA A 422 5.77 -9.25 -17.53
CA ALA A 422 5.52 -10.43 -18.36
C ALA A 422 5.83 -11.70 -17.54
N GLU A 423 4.79 -12.33 -16.99
CA GLU A 423 4.92 -13.55 -16.21
C GLU A 423 5.04 -14.76 -17.14
N ALA A 424 6.22 -15.37 -17.14
CA ALA A 424 6.52 -16.54 -17.95
C ALA A 424 6.15 -17.84 -17.24
N TRP A 425 5.57 -18.77 -18.00
CA TRP A 425 5.19 -20.09 -17.58
C TRP A 425 5.77 -21.14 -18.53
N GLY A 426 6.25 -22.24 -17.99
CA GLY A 426 6.71 -23.41 -18.72
C GLY A 426 6.10 -24.67 -18.12
N LYS A 427 6.79 -25.80 -18.32
CA LYS A 427 6.46 -27.06 -17.67
C LYS A 427 7.68 -27.60 -16.94
N ASP A 428 7.43 -28.26 -15.80
CA ASP A 428 8.48 -29.04 -15.14
C ASP A 428 8.72 -30.39 -15.84
N ALA A 429 9.69 -31.15 -15.34
CA ALA A 429 10.03 -32.47 -15.88
C ALA A 429 8.88 -33.50 -15.82
N SER A 430 7.87 -33.27 -14.98
CA SER A 430 6.65 -34.09 -14.91
C SER A 430 5.53 -33.61 -15.83
N GLY A 431 5.76 -32.52 -16.55
CA GLY A 431 4.79 -31.89 -17.45
C GLY A 431 3.79 -30.96 -16.76
N GLN A 432 3.94 -30.68 -15.47
CA GLN A 432 3.07 -29.78 -14.71
C GLN A 432 3.42 -28.31 -14.95
N PRO A 433 2.45 -27.37 -14.84
CA PRO A 433 2.73 -25.95 -15.03
C PRO A 433 3.79 -25.43 -14.05
N LEU A 434 4.85 -24.83 -14.59
CA LEU A 434 5.92 -24.21 -13.84
C LEU A 434 5.86 -22.69 -14.04
N ARG A 435 5.56 -21.96 -12.97
CA ARG A 435 5.75 -20.51 -12.96
C ARG A 435 7.24 -20.20 -12.92
N ILE A 436 7.77 -19.57 -13.97
CA ILE A 436 9.18 -19.21 -14.06
C ILE A 436 9.40 -17.90 -13.29
N GLY A 437 8.65 -16.86 -13.60
CA GLY A 437 8.77 -15.54 -12.99
C GLY A 437 8.56 -14.43 -14.01
N TYR A 438 8.97 -13.21 -13.66
CA TYR A 438 8.90 -12.08 -14.58
C TYR A 438 10.14 -12.04 -15.47
N LEU A 439 9.93 -12.17 -16.78
CA LEU A 439 11.01 -12.17 -17.76
C LEU A 439 11.01 -10.87 -18.59
N PRO A 440 12.18 -10.37 -19.02
CA PRO A 440 12.26 -9.18 -19.86
C PRO A 440 11.46 -9.34 -21.16
N ALA A 441 10.65 -8.32 -21.47
CA ALA A 441 9.79 -8.28 -22.65
C ALA A 441 9.99 -6.98 -23.45
N THR A 442 9.48 -6.96 -24.68
CA THR A 442 9.13 -5.74 -25.41
C THR A 442 7.63 -5.50 -25.27
N TRP A 443 7.24 -4.23 -25.26
CA TRP A 443 5.89 -3.81 -24.92
C TRP A 443 5.30 -2.95 -26.03
N LYS A 444 4.03 -3.19 -26.36
CA LYS A 444 3.23 -2.33 -27.24
C LYS A 444 1.77 -2.31 -26.79
N VAL A 445 1.02 -1.37 -27.35
CA VAL A 445 -0.44 -1.32 -27.22
C VAL A 445 -1.09 -1.45 -28.59
N GLU A 446 -2.22 -2.15 -28.63
CA GLU A 446 -3.09 -2.30 -29.79
C GLU A 446 -4.52 -1.88 -29.42
N PRO A 447 -5.38 -1.55 -30.39
CA PRO A 447 -6.80 -1.33 -30.11
C PRO A 447 -7.42 -2.60 -29.55
N PHE A 448 -8.19 -2.51 -28.46
CA PHE A 448 -8.81 -3.70 -27.87
C PHE A 448 -9.95 -4.28 -28.73
N ASN A 449 -10.67 -3.42 -29.46
CA ASN A 449 -11.80 -3.80 -30.30
C ASN A 449 -11.99 -2.84 -31.48
N GLU A 450 -12.96 -3.14 -32.35
CA GLU A 450 -13.27 -2.35 -33.56
C GLU A 450 -13.57 -0.87 -33.24
N ARG A 451 -14.26 -0.59 -32.13
CA ARG A 451 -14.51 0.80 -31.69
C ARG A 451 -13.20 1.54 -31.39
N ALA A 452 -12.27 0.90 -30.68
CA ALA A 452 -10.97 1.49 -30.37
C ALA A 452 -10.13 1.78 -31.63
N ILE A 453 -10.34 1.01 -32.70
CA ILE A 453 -9.76 1.30 -34.03
C ILE A 453 -10.43 2.56 -34.61
N GLU A 454 -11.77 2.59 -34.63
CA GLU A 454 -12.56 3.68 -35.19
C GLU A 454 -12.30 5.04 -34.52
N ASP A 455 -12.07 5.03 -33.20
CA ASP A 455 -11.83 6.22 -32.38
C ASP A 455 -10.34 6.57 -32.24
N GLU A 456 -9.46 5.81 -32.91
CA GLU A 456 -8.00 5.95 -32.86
C GLU A 456 -7.43 5.93 -31.42
N ASP A 457 -7.93 5.05 -30.54
CA ASP A 457 -7.58 5.06 -29.12
C ASP A 457 -6.07 4.96 -28.87
N VAL A 458 -5.36 4.12 -29.62
CA VAL A 458 -3.90 3.95 -29.52
C VAL A 458 -3.14 5.26 -29.77
N LYS A 459 -3.65 6.11 -30.67
CA LYS A 459 -3.03 7.38 -31.03
C LYS A 459 -3.18 8.43 -29.92
N PHE A 460 -4.31 8.43 -29.22
CA PHE A 460 -4.66 9.51 -28.30
C PHE A 460 -4.52 9.15 -26.82
N ALA A 461 -4.69 7.89 -26.43
CA ALA A 461 -4.80 7.51 -25.02
C ALA A 461 -3.50 7.68 -24.22
N GLY A 462 -2.34 7.64 -24.89
CA GLY A 462 -1.03 7.74 -24.26
C GLY A 462 0.03 6.92 -25.00
N SER A 463 1.12 6.61 -24.32
CA SER A 463 2.25 5.89 -24.90
C SER A 463 2.72 4.75 -24.00
N MET A 464 2.90 3.55 -24.58
CA MET A 464 3.60 2.44 -23.94
C MET A 464 5.11 2.65 -24.03
N GLN A 465 5.79 2.62 -22.89
CA GLN A 465 7.25 2.71 -22.79
C GLN A 465 7.90 1.32 -22.85
N ALA A 466 9.19 1.28 -23.16
CA ALA A 466 9.93 0.03 -23.39
C ALA A 466 10.09 -0.84 -22.14
N ASP A 467 9.93 -0.25 -20.95
CA ASP A 467 10.00 -0.91 -19.65
C ASP A 467 8.66 -1.51 -19.18
N GLY A 468 7.58 -1.36 -19.95
CA GLY A 468 6.25 -1.83 -19.57
C GLY A 468 5.44 -0.81 -18.77
N VAL A 469 5.86 0.46 -18.72
CA VAL A 469 5.05 1.56 -18.18
C VAL A 469 4.22 2.22 -19.28
N PHE A 470 2.90 2.22 -19.14
CA PHE A 470 2.00 3.02 -19.96
C PHE A 470 1.78 4.40 -19.33
N MET A 471 2.20 5.44 -20.04
CA MET A 471 1.97 6.83 -19.64
C MET A 471 0.72 7.37 -20.33
N PRO A 472 -0.38 7.66 -19.60
CA PRO A 472 -1.57 8.22 -20.21
C PRO A 472 -1.35 9.66 -20.67
N ALA A 473 -2.16 10.09 -21.64
CA ALA A 473 -2.16 11.46 -22.14
C ALA A 473 -2.75 12.47 -21.13
N GLY A 474 -2.69 13.76 -21.50
CA GLY A 474 -3.24 14.84 -20.69
C GLY A 474 -4.77 14.79 -20.59
N ALA A 475 -5.29 15.32 -19.48
CA ALA A 475 -6.73 15.41 -19.23
C ALA A 475 -7.45 16.50 -20.04
N GLY A 476 -8.78 16.47 -20.00
CA GLY A 476 -9.67 17.47 -20.61
C GLY A 476 -10.15 17.08 -22.02
N PRO A 477 -11.12 17.83 -22.58
CA PRO A 477 -11.58 17.67 -23.96
C PRO A 477 -10.41 17.81 -24.95
N ASN A 478 -10.30 16.91 -25.92
CA ASN A 478 -9.30 16.99 -26.98
C ASN A 478 -9.98 17.37 -28.31
N PRO A 479 -9.79 18.60 -28.83
CA PRO A 479 -10.38 19.05 -30.10
C PRO A 479 -10.01 18.21 -31.33
N GLU A 480 -8.90 17.45 -31.28
CA GLU A 480 -8.46 16.58 -32.36
C GLU A 480 -9.22 15.25 -32.42
N ARG A 481 -9.99 14.92 -31.37
CA ARG A 481 -10.80 13.70 -31.32
C ARG A 481 -12.24 13.94 -31.73
N LYS A 482 -12.89 12.88 -32.22
CA LYS A 482 -14.35 12.86 -32.44
C LYS A 482 -15.07 13.34 -31.18
N MET A 483 -16.06 14.21 -31.37
CA MET A 483 -16.86 14.83 -30.30
C MET A 483 -16.07 15.64 -29.27
N MET A 484 -14.82 16.02 -29.59
CA MET A 484 -13.89 16.64 -28.65
C MET A 484 -13.73 15.81 -27.35
N THR A 485 -13.86 14.49 -27.45
CA THR A 485 -13.79 13.60 -26.28
C THR A 485 -12.41 13.67 -25.63
N ASN A 486 -12.32 13.14 -24.41
CA ASN A 486 -11.06 13.08 -23.67
C ASN A 486 -10.07 12.11 -24.32
N ASN A 487 -8.82 12.12 -23.88
CA ASN A 487 -7.81 11.12 -24.24
C ASN A 487 -7.99 9.76 -23.51
N ALA A 488 -9.24 9.29 -23.40
CA ALA A 488 -9.55 7.95 -22.91
C ALA A 488 -9.30 6.90 -24.00
N GLY A 489 -9.25 5.61 -23.64
CA GLY A 489 -9.13 4.55 -24.63
C GLY A 489 -9.26 3.15 -24.08
N ASN A 490 -9.60 2.21 -24.96
CA ASN A 490 -9.71 0.80 -24.67
C ASN A 490 -8.60 0.02 -25.38
N LEU A 491 -7.57 -0.38 -24.63
CA LEU A 491 -6.29 -0.85 -25.17
C LEU A 491 -6.03 -2.31 -24.80
N LYS A 492 -5.46 -3.04 -25.76
CA LYS A 492 -4.84 -4.35 -25.54
C LYS A 492 -3.34 -4.14 -25.32
N VAL A 493 -2.82 -4.64 -24.21
CA VAL A 493 -1.39 -4.59 -23.89
C VAL A 493 -0.75 -5.88 -24.36
N ILE A 494 0.31 -5.77 -25.16
CA ILE A 494 1.05 -6.93 -25.68
C ILE A 494 2.45 -6.93 -25.08
N ALA A 495 2.79 -8.01 -24.38
CA ALA A 495 4.15 -8.32 -23.97
C ALA A 495 4.72 -9.38 -24.92
N GLN A 496 5.90 -9.15 -25.47
CA GLN A 496 6.64 -10.18 -26.21
C GLN A 496 7.96 -10.45 -25.52
N LEU A 497 8.18 -11.68 -25.05
CA LEU A 497 9.41 -12.03 -24.34
C LEU A 497 10.64 -11.90 -25.23
N LYS A 498 11.73 -11.41 -24.65
CA LYS A 498 13.05 -11.39 -25.32
C LYS A 498 13.64 -12.79 -25.44
N ASP A 499 13.34 -13.67 -24.50
CA ASP A 499 13.67 -15.10 -24.57
C ASP A 499 12.54 -15.85 -25.30
N GLY A 500 12.79 -16.32 -26.51
CA GLY A 500 11.88 -17.17 -27.28
C GLY A 500 10.78 -16.45 -28.09
N GLY A 501 10.45 -15.18 -27.80
CA GLY A 501 9.52 -14.39 -28.61
C GLY A 501 8.03 -14.66 -28.39
N GLN A 502 7.67 -15.49 -27.39
CA GLN A 502 6.30 -15.77 -26.99
C GLN A 502 5.59 -14.49 -26.55
N GLN A 503 4.28 -14.41 -26.81
CA GLN A 503 3.47 -13.23 -26.50
C GLN A 503 2.44 -13.53 -25.41
N GLY A 504 2.18 -12.53 -24.58
CA GLY A 504 1.09 -12.48 -23.63
C GLY A 504 0.26 -11.22 -23.86
N GLU A 505 -1.03 -11.31 -23.55
CA GLU A 505 -1.97 -10.20 -23.70
C GLU A 505 -2.55 -9.79 -22.34
N GLY A 506 -2.79 -8.49 -22.19
CA GLY A 506 -3.52 -7.90 -21.06
C GLY A 506 -4.49 -6.83 -21.55
N HIS A 507 -5.37 -6.39 -20.66
CA HIS A 507 -6.39 -5.38 -20.96
C HIS A 507 -6.18 -4.13 -20.12
N LEU A 508 -6.06 -2.98 -20.78
CA LEU A 508 -5.93 -1.66 -20.16
C LEU A 508 -7.05 -0.75 -20.62
N ILE A 509 -7.78 -0.18 -19.66
CA ILE A 509 -8.68 0.94 -19.93
C ILE A 509 -8.02 2.22 -19.43
N VAL A 510 -7.88 3.20 -20.32
CA VAL A 510 -7.51 4.57 -19.98
C VAL A 510 -8.79 5.38 -19.81
N THR A 511 -9.01 5.95 -18.63
CA THR A 511 -10.27 6.63 -18.30
C THR A 511 -10.07 7.99 -17.61
N VAL A 512 -11.18 8.62 -17.25
CA VAL A 512 -11.22 9.96 -16.64
C VAL A 512 -10.73 9.97 -15.20
N GLN A 513 -10.51 11.18 -14.69
CA GLN A 513 -10.02 11.42 -13.35
C GLN A 513 -11.12 11.15 -12.30
N ARG A 514 -10.70 11.13 -11.04
CA ARG A 514 -11.60 11.16 -9.89
C ARG A 514 -11.04 12.17 -8.89
N TRP A 515 -11.90 13.02 -8.33
CA TRP A 515 -11.50 14.10 -7.41
C TRP A 515 -11.67 13.71 -5.95
N ASN A 516 -12.65 12.84 -5.64
CA ASN A 516 -12.82 12.29 -4.30
C ASN A 516 -11.95 11.05 -4.14
N ASN A 517 -10.79 11.22 -3.50
CA ASN A 517 -9.79 10.16 -3.26
C ASN A 517 -9.55 9.98 -1.76
N PRO A 518 -10.50 9.40 -1.01
CA PRO A 518 -10.28 9.15 0.40
C PRO A 518 -9.17 8.10 0.63
N PRO A 519 -8.62 8.02 1.85
CA PRO A 519 -7.57 7.05 2.22
C PRO A 519 -7.86 5.58 1.88
N LEU A 520 -9.11 5.13 1.96
CA LEU A 520 -9.55 3.80 1.48
C LEU A 520 -10.36 3.96 0.19
N PRO A 521 -10.17 3.13 -0.85
CA PRO A 521 -10.90 3.24 -2.13
C PRO A 521 -12.41 3.02 -2.02
#